data_AF-A0A1I2D9R0-F1
#
_entry.id   AF-A0A1I2D9R0-F1
#
_cell.length_a   1.000
_cell.length_b   1.000
_cell.length_c   1.000
_cell.angle_alpha   90.00
_cell.angle_beta   90.00
_cell.angle_gamma   90.00
#
_symmetry.space_group_name_H-M   'P 1'
#
loop_
_entity.id
_entity.type
_entity.pdbx_description
1 polymer ?
#
loop_
_entity_poly.entity_id
_entity_poly.type
_entity_poly.pdbx_seq_one_letter_code
_entity_poly.pdbx_strand_id
1 'polypeptide(L)'
;MSYGGFYLSDPIGNNEFSFNERENRKIYVPSLIKKEIHIDNFNLDFVKFGKAPSFIEIEDGVERVCYGLEHMYEIDLIIDAEKKKKIFLFDNHNHAFYFWCRSIISGHLKRGRSLLHVDQHKDTRLPPNFDVDIRDIDAVVNYTNRVLNVGNFIKPAMNFGIFSELVIVDSEYGMCLDMPSDYILDLDLDFFSKDMDYIDLDFRMSRVKDYIQGTDLITVATSPYFIEQERAIDMLERLLK
;
A
#
# COMPACT_ATOMS: atom_id res chain seq x y z
N MET A 1 3.71 -17.03 -10.85
CA MET A 1 4.98 -16.28 -11.08
C MET A 1 5.46 -15.62 -9.77
N SER A 2 6.71 -15.16 -9.63
CA SER A 2 7.11 -14.26 -8.52
C SER A 2 6.60 -12.83 -8.82
N TYR A 3 6.02 -12.13 -7.85
CA TYR A 3 5.50 -10.77 -8.05
C TYR A 3 6.63 -9.74 -8.18
N GLY A 4 6.49 -8.83 -9.14
CA GLY A 4 7.46 -7.76 -9.40
C GLY A 4 8.75 -8.24 -10.05
N GLY A 5 9.77 -7.37 -10.06
CA GLY A 5 11.05 -7.63 -10.72
C GLY A 5 11.06 -7.28 -12.21
N PHE A 6 10.20 -6.37 -12.65
CA PHE A 6 10.04 -6.01 -14.06
C PHE A 6 9.79 -4.52 -14.26
N TYR A 7 10.01 -4.04 -15.48
CA TYR A 7 9.69 -2.68 -15.90
C TYR A 7 8.31 -2.64 -16.57
N LEU A 8 7.57 -1.57 -16.29
CA LEU A 8 6.44 -1.12 -17.12
C LEU A 8 6.97 -0.08 -18.10
N SER A 9 6.80 -0.32 -19.40
CA SER A 9 7.25 0.59 -20.47
C SER A 9 6.13 1.14 -21.35
N ASP A 10 4.92 0.62 -21.19
CA ASP A 10 3.72 1.08 -21.89
C ASP A 10 3.00 2.13 -21.04
N PRO A 11 2.20 3.04 -21.62
CA PRO A 11 1.41 4.05 -20.89
C PRO A 11 0.19 3.41 -20.22
N ILE A 12 0.42 2.61 -19.18
CA ILE A 12 -0.61 1.82 -18.49
C ILE A 12 -0.38 1.83 -16.98
N GLY A 13 -1.44 1.64 -16.21
CA GLY A 13 -1.37 1.63 -14.74
C GLY A 13 -0.67 2.89 -14.21
N ASN A 14 0.25 2.73 -13.26
CA ASN A 14 1.06 3.86 -12.76
C ASN A 14 2.04 4.44 -13.78
N ASN A 15 2.31 3.76 -14.90
CA ASN A 15 3.19 4.30 -15.93
C ASN A 15 2.43 5.22 -16.90
N GLU A 16 1.10 5.35 -16.79
CA GLU A 16 0.30 6.25 -17.62
C GLU A 16 0.53 7.74 -17.26
N PHE A 17 0.78 8.02 -15.98
CA PHE A 17 1.02 9.37 -15.44
C PHE A 17 2.09 10.12 -16.23
N SER A 18 1.68 11.27 -16.77
CA SER A 18 2.40 12.15 -17.71
C SER A 18 3.31 11.45 -18.74
N PHE A 19 2.95 10.25 -19.19
CA PHE A 19 3.84 9.40 -20.00
C PHE A 19 4.36 10.09 -21.26
N ASN A 20 3.51 10.88 -21.92
CA ASN A 20 3.87 11.57 -23.16
C ASN A 20 4.72 12.82 -22.93
N GLU A 21 4.71 13.37 -21.72
CA GLU A 21 5.37 14.63 -21.36
C GLU A 21 6.74 14.41 -20.72
N ARG A 22 6.95 13.27 -20.06
CA ARG A 22 8.23 12.91 -19.43
C ARG A 22 9.26 12.29 -20.39
N GLU A 23 10.53 12.54 -20.11
CA GLU A 23 11.69 11.96 -20.78
C GLU A 23 11.81 10.46 -20.46
N ASN A 24 11.71 10.09 -19.18
CA ASN A 24 11.78 8.70 -18.78
C ASN A 24 10.41 8.02 -18.83
N ARG A 25 10.26 7.05 -19.73
CA ARG A 25 8.99 6.33 -20.00
C ARG A 25 8.86 4.98 -19.32
N LYS A 26 9.73 4.67 -18.36
CA LYS A 26 9.72 3.39 -17.66
C LYS A 26 9.73 3.58 -16.16
N ILE A 27 8.89 2.81 -15.49
CA ILE A 27 8.94 2.60 -14.05
C ILE A 27 9.20 1.12 -13.75
N TYR A 28 9.75 0.86 -12.58
CA TYR A 28 10.09 -0.46 -12.11
C TYR A 28 9.15 -0.89 -11.01
N VAL A 29 8.66 -2.13 -11.08
CA VAL A 29 7.88 -2.77 -10.02
C VAL A 29 8.84 -3.65 -9.22
N PRO A 30 9.14 -3.33 -7.94
CA PRO A 30 10.10 -4.08 -7.14
C PRO A 30 9.69 -5.55 -6.93
N SER A 31 10.68 -6.44 -6.84
CA SER A 31 10.44 -7.86 -6.58
C SER A 31 10.01 -8.08 -5.12
N LEU A 32 9.11 -9.04 -4.91
CA LEU A 32 8.65 -9.41 -3.58
C LEU A 32 9.62 -10.38 -2.89
N ILE A 33 9.99 -10.07 -1.64
CA ILE A 33 10.73 -10.97 -0.75
C ILE A 33 9.98 -11.18 0.56
N LYS A 34 10.29 -12.29 1.24
CA LYS A 34 9.70 -12.62 2.54
C LYS A 34 10.68 -12.32 3.68
N LYS A 35 10.16 -11.81 4.79
CA LYS A 35 10.88 -11.57 6.05
C LYS A 35 10.05 -12.05 7.24
N GLU A 36 10.76 -12.43 8.30
CA GLU A 36 10.19 -12.75 9.59
C GLU A 36 10.92 -11.88 10.63
N ILE A 37 10.16 -11.25 11.52
CA ILE A 37 10.67 -10.32 12.52
C ILE A 37 10.02 -10.65 13.85
N HIS A 38 10.81 -10.69 14.93
CA HIS A 38 10.30 -10.78 16.28
C HIS A 38 10.19 -9.39 16.90
N ILE A 39 9.09 -9.09 17.58
CA ILE A 39 8.84 -7.77 18.18
C ILE A 39 9.95 -7.36 19.17
N ASP A 40 10.50 -8.32 19.93
CA ASP A 40 11.57 -8.08 20.91
C ASP A 40 12.88 -7.58 20.28
N ASN A 41 13.07 -7.84 18.98
CA ASN A 41 14.24 -7.42 18.20
C ASN A 41 13.82 -6.67 16.92
N PHE A 42 12.74 -5.90 17.00
CA PHE A 42 12.17 -5.21 15.84
C PHE A 42 13.11 -4.13 15.29
N ASN A 43 13.43 -4.25 14.01
CA ASN A 43 14.08 -3.23 13.20
C ASN A 43 13.69 -3.43 11.72
N LEU A 44 13.76 -2.36 10.94
CA LEU A 44 13.51 -2.38 9.50
C LEU A 44 14.80 -2.19 8.69
N ASP A 45 15.97 -2.53 9.24
CA ASP A 45 17.28 -2.32 8.58
C ASP A 45 17.44 -3.07 7.25
N PHE A 46 16.62 -4.10 7.02
CA PHE A 46 16.57 -4.84 5.76
C PHE A 46 15.76 -4.13 4.67
N VAL A 47 15.01 -3.08 5.00
CA VAL A 47 14.29 -2.24 4.06
C VAL A 47 15.30 -1.30 3.41
N LYS A 48 15.40 -1.37 2.08
CA LYS A 48 16.35 -0.61 1.27
C LYS A 48 15.62 0.12 0.16
N PHE A 49 16.17 1.25 -0.27
CA PHE A 49 15.61 2.04 -1.38
C PHE A 49 16.14 1.56 -2.72
N GLY A 50 15.25 1.49 -3.69
CA GLY A 50 15.53 1.09 -5.06
C GLY A 50 16.28 2.19 -5.81
N LYS A 51 17.01 1.79 -6.85
CA LYS A 51 17.73 2.71 -7.75
C LYS A 51 17.00 2.96 -9.07
N ALA A 52 15.91 2.24 -9.30
CA ALA A 52 15.08 2.38 -10.48
C ALA A 52 13.85 3.24 -10.12
N PRO A 53 13.38 4.11 -11.03
CA PRO A 53 12.18 4.91 -10.80
C PRO A 53 10.96 4.03 -10.56
N SER A 54 10.20 4.29 -9.51
CA SER A 54 8.95 3.58 -9.18
C SER A 54 7.70 4.38 -9.54
N PHE A 55 7.83 5.70 -9.65
CA PHE A 55 6.77 6.62 -10.06
C PHE A 55 7.39 7.86 -10.71
N ILE A 56 6.77 8.39 -11.76
CA ILE A 56 7.22 9.61 -12.43
C ILE A 56 5.99 10.41 -12.85
N GLU A 57 6.00 11.70 -12.59
CA GLU A 57 4.93 12.65 -12.91
C GLU A 57 5.53 14.01 -13.27
N ILE A 58 4.81 14.81 -14.06
CA ILE A 58 5.14 16.21 -14.31
C ILE A 58 4.37 17.07 -13.31
N GLU A 59 5.11 17.74 -12.43
CA GLU A 59 4.57 18.64 -11.40
C GLU A 59 5.07 20.06 -11.69
N ASP A 60 4.16 21.00 -11.91
CA ASP A 60 4.47 22.40 -12.28
C ASP A 60 5.45 22.52 -13.47
N GLY A 61 5.33 21.61 -14.45
CA GLY A 61 6.19 21.57 -15.63
C GLY A 61 7.58 20.96 -15.40
N VAL A 62 7.85 20.41 -14.21
CA VAL A 62 9.10 19.74 -13.86
C VAL A 62 8.87 18.24 -13.75
N GLU A 63 9.73 17.45 -14.40
CA GLU A 63 9.71 15.99 -14.25
C GLU A 63 10.22 15.58 -12.87
N ARG A 64 9.31 15.00 -12.08
CA ARG A 64 9.61 14.46 -10.77
C ARG A 64 9.77 12.95 -10.86
N VAL A 65 11.01 12.50 -10.73
CA VAL A 65 11.37 11.07 -10.74
C VAL A 65 11.48 10.57 -9.30
N CYS A 66 10.59 9.65 -8.91
CA CYS A 66 10.54 9.09 -7.57
C CYS A 66 11.13 7.69 -7.51
N TYR A 67 11.87 7.41 -6.43
CA TYR A 67 12.51 6.13 -6.17
C TYR A 67 11.86 5.51 -4.92
N GLY A 68 11.36 4.29 -5.07
CA GLY A 68 10.69 3.55 -4.01
C GLY A 68 11.61 2.53 -3.35
N LEU A 69 11.06 1.37 -3.02
CA LEU A 69 11.78 0.28 -2.36
C LEU A 69 12.62 -0.55 -3.34
N GLU A 70 13.71 -1.15 -2.85
CA GLU A 70 14.50 -2.14 -3.61
C GLU A 70 13.69 -3.43 -3.82
N HIS A 71 12.94 -3.81 -2.80
CA HIS A 71 12.03 -4.94 -2.77
C HIS A 71 10.71 -4.55 -2.14
N MET A 72 9.62 -5.23 -2.52
CA MET A 72 8.44 -5.30 -1.68
C MET A 72 8.64 -6.40 -0.63
N TYR A 73 7.96 -6.29 0.50
CA TYR A 73 8.15 -7.22 1.61
C TYR A 73 6.82 -7.85 2.03
N GLU A 74 6.80 -9.17 2.12
CA GLU A 74 5.87 -9.90 2.97
C GLU A 74 6.56 -10.14 4.31
N ILE A 75 6.04 -9.54 5.36
CA ILE A 75 6.60 -9.59 6.70
C ILE A 75 5.65 -10.38 7.60
N ASP A 76 6.17 -11.45 8.19
CA ASP A 76 5.56 -12.11 9.34
C ASP A 76 6.14 -11.47 10.61
N LEU A 77 5.36 -10.59 11.25
CA LEU A 77 5.72 -9.96 12.53
C LEU A 77 5.23 -10.86 13.68
N ILE A 78 6.17 -11.53 14.33
CA ILE A 78 5.93 -12.41 15.47
C ILE A 78 5.88 -11.55 16.73
N ILE A 79 4.71 -11.48 17.35
CA ILE A 79 4.49 -10.74 18.59
C ILE A 79 4.80 -11.64 19.79
N ASP A 80 4.30 -12.86 19.77
CA ASP A 80 4.58 -13.90 20.75
C ASP A 80 4.35 -15.29 20.14
N ALA A 81 4.35 -16.35 20.97
CA ALA A 81 4.19 -17.74 20.51
C ALA A 81 2.82 -18.02 19.85
N GLU A 82 1.79 -17.23 20.16
CA GLU A 82 0.41 -17.43 19.71
C GLU A 82 -0.06 -16.31 18.76
N LYS A 83 0.58 -15.14 18.79
CA LYS A 83 0.18 -13.96 18.01
C LYS A 83 1.22 -13.57 16.97
N LYS A 84 0.75 -13.45 15.72
CA LYS A 84 1.51 -12.94 14.58
C LYS A 84 0.67 -11.99 13.75
N LYS A 85 1.29 -10.96 13.18
CA LYS A 85 0.69 -10.06 12.20
C LYS A 85 1.35 -10.25 10.83
N LYS A 86 0.54 -10.26 9.78
CA LYS A 86 0.99 -10.27 8.38
C LYS A 86 1.00 -8.83 7.87
N ILE A 87 2.16 -8.37 7.42
CA ILE A 87 2.33 -7.02 6.88
C ILE A 87 2.85 -7.15 5.45
N PHE A 88 2.21 -6.48 4.50
CA PHE A 88 2.72 -6.31 3.15
C PHE A 88 3.18 -4.86 2.99
N LEU A 89 4.47 -4.66 2.74
CA LEU A 89 5.09 -3.35 2.53
C LEU A 89 5.51 -3.21 1.06
N PHE A 90 5.06 -2.14 0.42
CA PHE A 90 5.29 -1.89 -1.01
C PHE A 90 5.36 -0.38 -1.29
N ASP A 91 5.76 0.00 -2.49
CA ASP A 91 5.93 1.41 -2.87
C ASP A 91 4.59 2.06 -3.24
N ASN A 92 4.02 1.73 -4.41
CA ASN A 92 2.78 2.34 -4.90
C ASN A 92 1.53 1.64 -4.34
N HIS A 93 0.51 2.41 -3.98
CA HIS A 93 -0.63 1.89 -3.22
C HIS A 93 -1.48 0.84 -3.94
N ASN A 94 -1.55 0.89 -5.28
CA ASN A 94 -2.29 -0.09 -6.08
C ASN A 94 -1.89 -1.55 -5.82
N HIS A 95 -0.65 -1.78 -5.37
CA HIS A 95 -0.17 -3.12 -5.02
C HIS A 95 -0.98 -3.79 -3.90
N ALA A 96 -1.69 -3.01 -3.06
CA ALA A 96 -2.61 -3.54 -2.05
C ALA A 96 -3.63 -4.53 -2.63
N PHE A 97 -4.18 -4.25 -3.82
CA PHE A 97 -5.14 -5.13 -4.49
C PHE A 97 -4.58 -6.53 -4.75
N TYR A 98 -3.33 -6.62 -5.20
CA TYR A 98 -2.65 -7.90 -5.39
C TYR A 98 -2.53 -8.66 -4.08
N PHE A 99 -2.09 -7.99 -3.01
CA PHE A 99 -1.88 -8.63 -1.72
C PHE A 99 -3.17 -9.08 -1.04
N TRP A 100 -4.29 -8.36 -1.22
CA TRP A 100 -5.59 -8.81 -0.74
C TRP A 100 -6.06 -10.06 -1.48
N CYS A 101 -5.98 -10.09 -2.82
CA CYS A 101 -6.34 -11.26 -3.62
C CYS A 101 -5.46 -12.47 -3.27
N ARG A 102 -4.14 -12.27 -3.16
CA ARG A 102 -3.20 -13.31 -2.73
C ARG A 102 -3.53 -13.84 -1.33
N SER A 103 -3.95 -12.97 -0.42
CA SER A 103 -4.35 -13.35 0.94
C SER A 103 -5.65 -14.16 0.94
N ILE A 104 -6.58 -13.89 0.02
CA ILE A 104 -7.75 -14.76 -0.18
C ILE A 104 -7.33 -16.14 -0.69
N ILE A 105 -6.50 -16.19 -1.73
CA ILE A 105 -6.05 -17.44 -2.35
C ILE A 105 -5.30 -18.33 -1.35
N SER A 106 -4.48 -17.72 -0.48
CA SER A 106 -3.73 -18.42 0.58
C SER A 106 -4.53 -18.69 1.86
N GLY A 107 -5.78 -18.22 1.94
CA GLY A 107 -6.65 -18.42 3.11
C GLY A 107 -6.36 -17.51 4.31
N HIS A 108 -5.50 -16.50 4.15
CA HIS A 108 -5.19 -15.48 5.17
C HIS A 108 -6.22 -14.36 5.25
N LEU A 109 -7.03 -14.16 4.20
CA LEU A 109 -8.12 -13.19 4.16
C LEU A 109 -9.44 -13.88 3.81
N LYS A 110 -10.46 -13.69 4.65
CA LYS A 110 -11.84 -14.00 4.30
C LYS A 110 -12.48 -12.77 3.65
N ARG A 111 -13.23 -13.02 2.58
CA ARG A 111 -14.02 -11.98 1.88
C ARG A 111 -15.10 -11.41 2.79
N GLY A 112 -15.48 -10.15 2.52
CA GLY A 112 -16.61 -9.48 3.18
C GLY A 112 -16.29 -8.87 4.54
N ARG A 113 -15.01 -8.72 4.90
CA ARG A 113 -14.58 -7.90 6.05
C ARG A 113 -14.62 -6.41 5.69
N SER A 114 -14.57 -5.52 6.69
CA SER A 114 -14.41 -4.08 6.44
C SER A 114 -12.96 -3.77 6.04
N LEU A 115 -12.78 -2.79 5.16
CA LEU A 115 -11.48 -2.17 4.89
C LEU A 115 -11.40 -0.87 5.67
N LEU A 116 -10.45 -0.78 6.61
CA LEU A 116 -10.08 0.48 7.24
C LEU A 116 -8.89 1.05 6.47
N HIS A 117 -9.14 2.11 5.69
CA HIS A 117 -8.16 2.73 4.81
C HIS A 117 -7.72 4.08 5.40
N VAL A 118 -6.43 4.18 5.73
CA VAL A 118 -5.79 5.35 6.34
C VAL A 118 -4.83 5.93 5.31
N ASP A 119 -5.13 7.13 4.82
CA ASP A 119 -4.49 7.69 3.63
C ASP A 119 -4.83 9.20 3.55
N GLN A 120 -3.96 10.02 2.96
CA GLN A 120 -4.31 11.41 2.60
C GLN A 120 -5.40 11.47 1.50
N HIS A 121 -5.53 10.41 0.71
CA HIS A 121 -6.40 10.24 -0.44
C HIS A 121 -7.51 9.21 -0.15
N LYS A 122 -8.42 9.05 -1.13
CA LYS A 122 -9.57 8.12 -1.01
C LYS A 122 -9.47 6.91 -1.91
N ASP A 123 -8.60 6.96 -2.92
CA ASP A 123 -8.26 5.89 -3.87
C ASP A 123 -9.42 5.08 -4.46
N THR A 124 -10.52 5.80 -4.69
CA THR A 124 -11.81 5.26 -5.10
C THR A 124 -12.25 5.72 -6.50
N ARG A 125 -11.31 6.19 -7.33
CA ARG A 125 -11.59 6.46 -8.75
C ARG A 125 -12.00 5.16 -9.45
N LEU A 126 -12.77 5.27 -10.53
CA LEU A 126 -13.14 4.10 -11.32
C LEU A 126 -11.96 3.65 -12.19
N PRO A 127 -11.63 2.34 -12.21
CA PRO A 127 -10.67 1.81 -13.17
C PRO A 127 -11.28 1.77 -14.58
N PRO A 128 -10.46 1.59 -15.63
CA PRO A 128 -10.95 1.45 -17.01
C PRO A 128 -11.91 0.27 -17.22
N ASN A 129 -11.74 -0.82 -16.46
CA ASN A 129 -12.60 -2.02 -16.49
C ASN A 129 -12.50 -2.77 -15.16
N PHE A 130 -13.32 -3.80 -14.99
CA PHE A 130 -13.33 -4.72 -13.84
C PHE A 130 -13.03 -6.16 -14.28
N ASP A 131 -12.28 -6.35 -15.36
CA ASP A 131 -12.16 -7.64 -16.04
C ASP A 131 -10.96 -8.43 -15.48
N VAL A 132 -11.17 -9.10 -14.35
CA VAL A 132 -10.16 -9.97 -13.71
C VAL A 132 -10.80 -11.13 -12.96
N ASP A 133 -10.22 -12.32 -13.08
CA ASP A 133 -10.49 -13.41 -12.14
C ASP A 133 -9.59 -13.26 -10.91
N ILE A 134 -10.17 -12.82 -9.80
CA ILE A 134 -9.44 -12.60 -8.54
C ILE A 134 -8.88 -13.88 -7.90
N ARG A 135 -9.23 -15.06 -8.43
CA ARG A 135 -8.70 -16.36 -7.99
C ARG A 135 -7.50 -16.83 -8.82
N ASP A 136 -7.27 -16.22 -9.98
CA ASP A 136 -6.08 -16.46 -10.79
C ASP A 136 -5.02 -15.41 -10.43
N ILE A 137 -3.99 -15.85 -9.72
CA ILE A 137 -2.94 -14.96 -9.24
C ILE A 137 -2.21 -14.24 -10.38
N ASP A 138 -2.01 -14.89 -11.53
CA ASP A 138 -1.29 -14.28 -12.66
C ASP A 138 -2.20 -13.25 -13.37
N ALA A 139 -3.51 -13.49 -13.42
CA ALA A 139 -4.49 -12.49 -13.86
C ALA A 139 -4.50 -11.26 -12.92
N VAL A 140 -4.45 -11.48 -11.60
CA VAL A 140 -4.36 -10.41 -10.60
C VAL A 140 -3.07 -9.60 -10.75
N VAL A 141 -1.92 -10.25 -10.99
CA VAL A 141 -0.65 -9.53 -11.26
C VAL A 141 -0.81 -8.59 -12.43
N ASN A 142 -1.36 -9.08 -13.55
CA ASN A 142 -1.56 -8.28 -14.74
C ASN A 142 -2.53 -7.13 -14.49
N TYR A 143 -3.68 -7.40 -13.88
CA TYR A 143 -4.69 -6.39 -13.59
C TYR A 143 -4.14 -5.28 -12.67
N THR A 144 -3.45 -5.66 -11.59
CA THR A 144 -2.88 -4.72 -10.62
C THR A 144 -1.88 -3.75 -11.25
N ASN A 145 -1.06 -4.23 -12.19
CA ASN A 145 0.05 -3.44 -12.75
C ASN A 145 -0.30 -2.76 -14.08
N ARG A 146 -1.30 -3.26 -14.81
CA ARG A 146 -1.64 -2.79 -16.17
C ARG A 146 -2.98 -2.07 -16.26
N VAL A 147 -3.89 -2.28 -15.31
CA VAL A 147 -5.22 -1.66 -15.30
C VAL A 147 -5.37 -0.70 -14.12
N LEU A 148 -4.87 -1.10 -12.95
CA LEU A 148 -4.95 -0.29 -11.76
C LEU A 148 -3.80 0.71 -11.66
N ASN A 149 -4.09 1.81 -11.00
CA ASN A 149 -3.13 2.81 -10.58
C ASN A 149 -3.41 3.22 -9.13
N VAL A 150 -2.53 4.05 -8.55
CA VAL A 150 -2.64 4.49 -7.15
C VAL A 150 -4.03 5.01 -6.79
N GLY A 151 -4.76 5.67 -7.70
CA GLY A 151 -6.05 6.28 -7.36
C GLY A 151 -7.30 5.39 -7.53
N ASN A 152 -7.21 4.14 -7.99
CA ASN A 152 -8.39 3.39 -8.46
C ASN A 152 -8.52 1.92 -8.02
N PHE A 153 -7.68 1.44 -7.11
CA PHE A 153 -7.62 0.01 -6.76
C PHE A 153 -8.69 -0.45 -5.76
N ILE A 154 -9.27 0.45 -4.97
CA ILE A 154 -10.29 0.11 -3.96
C ILE A 154 -11.62 -0.27 -4.61
N LYS A 155 -12.05 0.44 -5.67
CA LYS A 155 -13.33 0.15 -6.34
C LYS A 155 -13.44 -1.30 -6.84
N PRO A 156 -12.42 -1.88 -7.52
CA PRO A 156 -12.35 -3.31 -7.79
C PRO A 156 -12.54 -4.18 -6.55
N ALA A 157 -11.83 -3.90 -5.45
CA ALA A 157 -11.91 -4.72 -4.24
C ALA A 157 -13.33 -4.75 -3.66
N MET A 158 -14.01 -3.61 -3.66
CA MET A 158 -15.42 -3.51 -3.25
C MET A 158 -16.35 -4.25 -4.23
N ASN A 159 -16.18 -4.05 -5.54
CA ASN A 159 -17.00 -4.69 -6.57
C ASN A 159 -16.92 -6.21 -6.50
N PHE A 160 -15.72 -6.73 -6.29
CA PHE A 160 -15.47 -8.14 -6.13
C PHE A 160 -15.79 -8.67 -4.73
N GLY A 161 -16.38 -7.87 -3.84
CA GLY A 161 -16.69 -8.27 -2.47
C GLY A 161 -15.49 -8.88 -1.75
N ILE A 162 -14.28 -8.38 -2.01
CA ILE A 162 -13.11 -8.62 -1.16
C ILE A 162 -13.44 -8.01 0.21
N PHE A 163 -13.94 -6.78 0.19
CA PHE A 163 -14.46 -6.08 1.35
C PHE A 163 -15.94 -5.78 1.17
N SER A 164 -16.68 -5.77 2.28
CA SER A 164 -18.11 -5.45 2.32
C SER A 164 -18.36 -3.97 2.61
N GLU A 165 -17.42 -3.34 3.32
CA GLU A 165 -17.48 -1.96 3.77
C GLU A 165 -16.11 -1.29 3.60
N LEU A 166 -16.12 0.01 3.34
CA LEU A 166 -14.94 0.86 3.28
C LEU A 166 -15.10 1.97 4.33
N VAL A 167 -14.19 2.03 5.29
CA VAL A 167 -14.06 3.11 6.26
C VAL A 167 -12.80 3.89 5.93
N ILE A 168 -12.94 5.19 5.70
CA ILE A 168 -11.85 6.07 5.28
C ILE A 168 -11.42 6.96 6.45
N VAL A 169 -10.12 7.01 6.70
CA VAL A 169 -9.46 7.87 7.67
C VAL A 169 -8.49 8.77 6.91
N ASP A 170 -9.02 9.90 6.42
CA ASP A 170 -8.29 10.89 5.61
C ASP A 170 -8.15 12.25 6.31
N SER A 171 -8.59 12.33 7.56
CA SER A 171 -8.77 13.59 8.27
C SER A 171 -8.89 13.37 9.78
N GLU A 172 -8.78 14.45 10.55
CA GLU A 172 -9.03 14.44 12.00
C GLU A 172 -10.44 13.92 12.33
N TYR A 173 -11.43 14.27 11.50
CA TYR A 173 -12.79 13.74 11.63
C TYR A 173 -12.82 12.22 11.44
N GLY A 174 -12.17 11.71 10.37
CA GLY A 174 -12.08 10.27 10.12
C GLY A 174 -11.43 9.51 11.28
N MET A 175 -10.42 10.09 11.93
CA MET A 175 -9.75 9.49 13.09
C MET A 175 -10.65 9.38 14.33
N CYS A 176 -11.66 10.25 14.43
CA CYS A 176 -12.63 10.26 15.53
C CYS A 176 -13.79 9.28 15.32
N LEU A 177 -13.89 8.64 14.14
CA LEU A 177 -14.92 7.63 13.89
C LEU A 177 -14.64 6.34 14.65
N ASP A 178 -15.71 5.61 14.95
CA ASP A 178 -15.63 4.28 15.55
C ASP A 178 -14.97 3.30 14.58
N MET A 179 -14.06 2.49 15.11
CA MET A 179 -13.42 1.43 14.34
C MET A 179 -14.41 0.29 14.09
N PRO A 180 -14.39 -0.33 12.89
CA PRO A 180 -15.09 -1.59 12.68
C PRO A 180 -14.60 -2.65 13.67
N SER A 181 -15.48 -3.57 14.06
CA SER A 181 -15.09 -4.68 14.95
C SER A 181 -14.23 -5.74 14.26
N ASP A 182 -14.34 -5.85 12.93
CA ASP A 182 -13.59 -6.81 12.12
C ASP A 182 -13.15 -6.18 10.80
N TYR A 183 -11.85 -5.89 10.67
CA TYR A 183 -11.30 -5.20 9.50
C TYR A 183 -9.92 -5.68 9.07
N ILE A 184 -9.55 -5.26 7.86
CA ILE A 184 -8.18 -5.20 7.36
C ILE A 184 -7.73 -3.76 7.37
N LEU A 185 -6.49 -3.51 7.79
CA LEU A 185 -5.89 -2.18 7.71
C LEU A 185 -5.16 -2.04 6.39
N ASP A 186 -5.46 -0.96 5.70
CA ASP A 186 -4.71 -0.47 4.56
C ASP A 186 -4.19 0.93 4.89
N LEU A 187 -2.87 1.07 4.90
CA LEU A 187 -2.18 2.25 5.39
C LEU A 187 -1.29 2.83 4.28
N ASP A 188 -1.64 4.01 3.78
CA ASP A 188 -0.69 4.85 3.07
C ASP A 188 0.11 5.68 4.08
N LEU A 189 1.43 5.63 3.97
CA LEU A 189 2.32 6.40 4.84
C LEU A 189 2.35 7.89 4.48
N ASP A 190 1.79 8.30 3.34
CA ASP A 190 1.56 9.70 3.02
C ASP A 190 0.58 10.39 4.00
N PHE A 191 -0.18 9.62 4.79
CA PHE A 191 -0.93 10.13 5.94
C PHE A 191 -0.03 10.84 6.97
N PHE A 192 1.27 10.53 6.94
CA PHE A 192 2.31 11.19 7.73
C PHE A 192 3.15 12.19 6.93
N SER A 193 2.72 12.60 5.72
CA SER A 193 3.34 13.66 4.93
C SER A 193 3.25 15.01 5.64
N LYS A 194 3.95 16.01 5.10
CA LYS A 194 3.88 17.39 5.59
C LYS A 194 2.51 18.02 5.39
N ASP A 195 1.77 17.59 4.37
CA ASP A 195 0.44 18.12 4.08
C ASP A 195 -0.57 17.77 5.19
N MET A 196 -0.30 16.68 5.91
CA MET A 196 -1.11 16.22 7.03
C MET A 196 -0.68 16.79 8.40
N ASP A 197 0.31 17.70 8.45
CA ASP A 197 0.84 18.28 9.70
C ASP A 197 -0.13 19.25 10.39
N TYR A 198 -1.29 19.54 9.80
CA TYR A 198 -2.39 20.23 10.50
C TYR A 198 -3.02 19.35 11.59
N ILE A 199 -2.85 18.02 11.52
CA ILE A 199 -3.26 17.08 12.57
C ILE A 199 -2.04 16.76 13.44
N ASP A 200 -2.22 16.89 14.75
CA ASP A 200 -1.19 16.56 15.75
C ASP A 200 -0.59 15.16 15.51
N LEU A 201 0.75 15.10 15.49
CA LEU A 201 1.47 13.87 15.15
C LEU A 201 1.29 12.79 16.22
N ASP A 202 1.29 13.15 17.50
CA ASP A 202 1.12 12.17 18.58
C ASP A 202 -0.29 11.57 18.54
N PHE A 203 -1.30 12.38 18.21
CA PHE A 203 -2.66 11.91 17.96
C PHE A 203 -2.72 10.95 16.75
N ARG A 204 -2.13 11.31 15.60
CA ARG A 204 -2.04 10.42 14.42
C ARG A 204 -1.37 9.10 14.76
N MET A 205 -0.20 9.16 15.39
CA MET A 205 0.56 7.98 15.82
C MET A 205 -0.25 7.10 16.76
N SER A 206 -0.91 7.67 17.77
CA SER A 206 -1.72 6.92 18.72
C SER A 206 -2.86 6.17 18.02
N ARG A 207 -3.61 6.84 17.15
CA ARG A 207 -4.76 6.22 16.46
C ARG A 207 -4.32 5.13 15.49
N VAL A 208 -3.27 5.36 14.70
CA VAL A 208 -2.77 4.34 13.78
C VAL A 208 -2.21 3.14 14.53
N LYS A 209 -1.60 3.32 15.71
CA LYS A 209 -1.23 2.20 16.59
C LYS A 209 -2.44 1.39 17.06
N ASP A 210 -3.53 2.04 17.45
CA ASP A 210 -4.79 1.34 17.79
C ASP A 210 -5.29 0.49 16.61
N TYR A 211 -5.23 1.05 15.39
CA TYR A 211 -5.64 0.35 14.17
C TYR A 211 -4.77 -0.88 13.89
N ILE A 212 -3.45 -0.74 14.03
CA ILE A 212 -2.49 -1.84 13.87
C ILE A 212 -2.75 -2.95 14.90
N GLN A 213 -3.08 -2.57 16.14
CA GLN A 213 -3.36 -3.55 17.20
C GLN A 213 -4.58 -4.40 16.89
N GLY A 214 -5.63 -3.81 16.31
CA GLY A 214 -6.93 -4.45 16.07
C GLY A 214 -7.04 -5.38 14.86
N THR A 215 -6.02 -5.49 14.01
CA THR A 215 -6.01 -6.42 12.85
C THR A 215 -4.74 -7.26 12.77
N ASP A 216 -4.83 -8.46 12.21
CA ASP A 216 -3.69 -9.34 11.96
C ASP A 216 -3.17 -9.30 10.52
N LEU A 217 -3.81 -8.53 9.63
CA LEU A 217 -3.33 -8.32 8.26
C LEU A 217 -3.39 -6.83 7.90
N ILE A 218 -2.25 -6.35 7.42
CA ILE A 218 -1.98 -4.94 7.13
C ILE A 218 -1.32 -4.83 5.75
N THR A 219 -1.83 -3.95 4.90
CA THR A 219 -1.16 -3.49 3.68
C THR A 219 -0.62 -2.08 3.92
N VAL A 220 0.63 -1.82 3.51
CA VAL A 220 1.35 -0.57 3.75
C VAL A 220 2.02 -0.07 2.48
N ALA A 221 1.65 1.12 2.03
CA ALA A 221 2.29 1.82 0.92
C ALA A 221 3.30 2.85 1.44
N THR A 222 4.49 2.92 0.84
CA THR A 222 5.48 3.99 1.14
C THR A 222 5.33 5.20 0.25
N SER A 223 4.55 5.10 -0.84
CA SER A 223 4.07 6.20 -1.67
C SER A 223 5.13 7.25 -2.02
N PRO A 224 6.17 6.87 -2.80
CA PRO A 224 7.35 7.70 -3.06
C PRO A 224 7.10 9.00 -3.81
N TYR A 225 5.91 9.18 -4.39
CA TYR A 225 5.48 10.46 -4.94
C TYR A 225 4.95 11.42 -3.86
N PHE A 226 4.29 10.90 -2.82
CA PHE A 226 3.53 11.67 -1.85
C PHE A 226 4.29 11.93 -0.53
N ILE A 227 5.31 11.14 -0.21
CA ILE A 227 6.12 11.30 1.00
C ILE A 227 7.59 10.93 0.79
N GLU A 228 8.50 11.65 1.48
CA GLU A 228 9.93 11.31 1.50
C GLU A 228 10.13 9.90 2.10
N GLN A 229 10.88 9.03 1.41
CA GLN A 229 10.96 7.61 1.76
C GLN A 229 11.61 7.36 3.13
N GLU A 230 12.61 8.16 3.51
CA GLU A 230 13.19 8.11 4.85
C GLU A 230 12.15 8.43 5.93
N ARG A 231 11.27 9.42 5.68
CA ARG A 231 10.19 9.79 6.61
C ARG A 231 9.16 8.66 6.70
N ALA A 232 8.75 8.10 5.56
CA ALA A 232 7.81 6.98 5.53
C ALA A 232 8.31 5.78 6.36
N ILE A 233 9.56 5.37 6.16
CA ILE A 233 10.15 4.23 6.90
C ILE A 233 10.34 4.55 8.39
N ASP A 234 10.74 5.77 8.76
CA ASP A 234 10.82 6.18 10.17
C ASP A 234 9.46 6.10 10.87
N MET A 235 8.40 6.58 10.22
CA MET A 235 7.03 6.49 10.77
C MET A 235 6.60 5.04 10.92
N LEU A 236 6.79 4.21 9.90
CA LEU A 236 6.45 2.79 9.96
C LEU A 236 7.19 2.07 11.10
N GLU A 237 8.48 2.37 11.27
CA GLU A 237 9.27 1.79 12.36
C GLU A 237 8.71 2.21 13.73
N ARG A 238 8.34 3.48 13.90
CA ARG A 238 7.73 3.99 15.14
C ARG A 238 6.33 3.43 15.40
N LEU A 239 5.57 3.10 14.36
CA LEU A 239 4.23 2.53 14.45
C LEU A 239 4.24 1.06 14.88
N LEU A 240 5.23 0.29 14.41
CA LEU A 240 5.34 -1.14 14.65
C LEU A 240 6.15 -1.51 15.90
N LYS A 241 6.89 -0.55 16.49
CA LYS A 241 7.47 -0.62 17.83
C LYS A 241 6.43 -0.32 18.91
#